data_AF-E6X7Y0-F1
#
_entry.id   AF-E6X7Y0-F1
#
_cell.length_a   1.000
_cell.length_b   1.000
_cell.length_c   1.000
_cell.angle_alpha   90.00
_cell.angle_beta   90.00
_cell.angle_gamma   90.00
#
_symmetry.space_group_name_H-M   'P 1'
#
loop_
_entity.id
_entity.type
_entity.pdbx_description
1 polymer ?
#
loop_
_entity_poly.entity_id
_entity_poly.type
_entity_poly.pdbx_seq_one_letter_code
_entity_poly.pdbx_strand_id
1 'polypeptide(L)'
;MKNFIIVLILLMSTAINSQTNYNFSEIKSSPDLQKLLLKIMDEHKETRSSMLLEFIEDAKVVDDIVTSSRGIYSSKIYVKGMHYAGIPIAEAIFSNNSIKLTTDTLNYSGKKLLEKIESENGLTPVYYNDRSYDWEKETETINLRVKFVNGENLALLGDKDFAVLKIDFKPIYKIPLAKIHHKIKKFKKQPDYVLSSSTEHSIYDVFINGIKIEENYTYDRLHLNKYITSNVTSVKIIAKREPDYNEKVYYSAAILDQSINEDVKIIEGRFLGDKTVVFETSFNSELPYYPEAWTNGSDLRKEKKLKEKVIALYNKLGKAILENDEQMLNSMLYQRQFEVQQVNYDTTFLTARILWGNLIERSVYVNHTVSKDFEIDFSTNGKLIYCHPKDTKEMIIFEEENYDDPFNFYLYEPKGSNELKIIR
;
A
#
# COMPACT_ATOMS: atom_id res chain seq x y z
N MET A 1 -26.59 -38.66 -64.83
CA MET A 1 -27.46 -38.63 -63.63
C MET A 1 -26.95 -39.72 -62.69
N LYS A 2 -26.16 -39.50 -61.64
CA LYS A 2 -26.35 -38.61 -60.49
C LYS A 2 -24.98 -38.30 -59.86
N ASN A 3 -24.30 -37.30 -60.40
CA ASN A 3 -23.48 -36.38 -59.60
C ASN A 3 -24.48 -35.41 -58.97
N PHE A 4 -24.47 -35.19 -57.64
CA PHE A 4 -24.80 -33.91 -56.96
C PHE A 4 -25.01 -33.99 -55.43
N ILE A 5 -25.00 -35.17 -54.79
CA ILE A 5 -25.22 -35.30 -53.33
C ILE A 5 -23.95 -35.78 -52.60
N ILE A 6 -22.79 -35.23 -52.98
CA ILE A 6 -21.55 -35.37 -52.21
C ILE A 6 -21.02 -33.98 -51.80
N VAL A 7 -21.60 -32.88 -52.31
CA VAL A 7 -21.05 -31.53 -52.14
C VAL A 7 -21.77 -30.71 -51.05
N LEU A 8 -22.89 -31.17 -50.47
CA LEU A 8 -23.68 -30.32 -49.55
C LEU A 8 -23.74 -30.75 -48.07
N ILE A 9 -23.24 -31.93 -47.68
CA ILE A 9 -23.31 -32.42 -46.28
C ILE A 9 -21.95 -32.48 -45.59
N LEU A 10 -20.85 -32.38 -46.35
CA LEU A 10 -19.50 -32.12 -45.80
C LEU A 10 -19.12 -30.63 -45.81
N LEU A 11 -20.13 -29.75 -45.79
CA LEU A 11 -20.00 -28.31 -45.53
C LEU A 11 -20.39 -27.94 -44.07
N MET A 12 -20.56 -28.92 -43.18
CA MET A 12 -20.99 -28.72 -41.78
C MET A 12 -19.95 -29.14 -40.72
N SER A 13 -18.71 -29.45 -41.10
CA SER A 13 -17.61 -29.65 -40.14
C SER A 13 -16.36 -28.81 -40.41
N THR A 14 -16.43 -27.89 -41.37
CA THR A 14 -15.55 -26.71 -41.44
C THR A 14 -16.23 -25.50 -40.81
N ALA A 15 -16.92 -25.71 -39.68
CA ALA A 15 -17.15 -24.63 -38.73
C ALA A 15 -15.81 -24.34 -38.04
N ILE A 16 -14.98 -23.57 -38.75
CA ILE A 16 -14.21 -22.48 -38.18
C ILE A 16 -13.33 -22.97 -37.01
N ASN A 17 -12.12 -23.44 -37.34
CA ASN A 17 -10.95 -23.04 -36.58
C ASN A 17 -10.95 -21.50 -36.58
N SER A 18 -11.77 -20.86 -35.73
CA SER A 18 -11.51 -19.49 -35.30
C SER A 18 -10.27 -19.66 -34.48
N GLN A 19 -9.14 -19.54 -35.16
CA GLN A 19 -7.83 -19.37 -34.59
C GLN A 19 -7.98 -18.32 -33.49
N THR A 20 -8.13 -18.80 -32.26
CA THR A 20 -8.22 -18.00 -31.04
C THR A 20 -6.82 -17.50 -30.80
N ASN A 21 -6.47 -16.41 -31.47
CA ASN A 21 -5.08 -15.98 -31.62
C ASN A 21 -4.58 -15.13 -30.44
N TYR A 22 -5.51 -14.56 -29.65
CA TYR A 22 -5.20 -13.58 -28.61
C TYR A 22 -5.98 -13.88 -27.32
N ASN A 23 -5.35 -14.61 -26.41
CA ASN A 23 -5.90 -14.94 -25.09
C ASN A 23 -5.48 -13.91 -24.04
N PHE A 24 -6.40 -13.03 -23.63
CA PHE A 24 -6.12 -11.99 -22.64
C PHE A 24 -5.94 -12.53 -21.21
N SER A 25 -6.39 -13.76 -20.91
CA SER A 25 -6.21 -14.33 -19.57
C SER A 25 -4.77 -14.76 -19.27
N GLU A 26 -3.92 -14.84 -20.30
CA GLU A 26 -2.49 -15.17 -20.18
C GLU A 26 -1.62 -13.97 -19.81
N ILE A 27 -2.16 -12.75 -19.89
CA ILE A 27 -1.43 -11.53 -19.52
C ILE A 27 -1.39 -11.46 -18.00
N LYS A 28 -0.18 -11.46 -17.42
CA LYS A 28 0.03 -11.36 -15.97
C LYS A 28 0.79 -10.10 -15.55
N SER A 29 1.22 -9.29 -16.52
CA SER A 29 2.06 -8.12 -16.29
C SER A 29 2.00 -7.12 -17.45
N SER A 30 2.46 -5.89 -17.20
CA SER A 30 2.61 -4.87 -18.24
C SER A 30 3.57 -5.30 -19.38
N PRO A 31 4.71 -5.97 -19.12
CA PRO A 31 5.53 -6.55 -20.19
C PRO A 31 4.79 -7.58 -21.06
N ASP A 32 3.95 -8.45 -20.47
CA ASP A 32 3.15 -9.41 -21.24
C ASP A 32 2.14 -8.68 -22.13
N LEU A 33 1.54 -7.60 -21.61
CA LEU A 33 0.60 -6.75 -22.33
C LEU A 33 1.28 -6.11 -23.55
N GLN A 34 2.46 -5.53 -23.36
CA GLN A 34 3.26 -4.93 -24.44
C GLN A 34 3.65 -5.97 -25.50
N LYS A 35 4.07 -7.17 -25.07
CA LYS A 35 4.41 -8.26 -25.99
C LYS A 35 3.21 -8.69 -26.83
N LEU A 36 2.03 -8.82 -26.23
CA LEU A 36 0.81 -9.14 -26.97
C LEU A 36 0.43 -8.03 -27.94
N LEU A 37 0.52 -6.77 -27.52
CA LEU A 37 0.23 -5.61 -28.37
C LEU A 37 1.15 -5.59 -29.59
N LEU A 38 2.46 -5.76 -29.41
CA LEU A 38 3.42 -5.83 -30.51
C LEU A 38 3.14 -6.99 -31.47
N LYS A 39 2.76 -8.17 -30.94
CA LYS A 39 2.35 -9.32 -31.76
C LYS A 39 1.14 -8.97 -32.64
N ILE A 40 0.08 -8.40 -32.05
CA ILE A 40 -1.12 -7.97 -32.78
C ILE A 40 -0.74 -6.95 -33.87
N MET A 41 0.12 -5.98 -33.55
CA MET A 41 0.55 -4.94 -34.47
C MET A 41 1.41 -5.44 -35.64
N ASP A 42 2.19 -6.51 -35.46
CA ASP A 42 2.99 -7.12 -36.53
C ASP A 42 2.12 -8.01 -37.44
N GLU A 43 1.25 -8.84 -36.85
CA GLU A 43 0.36 -9.74 -37.59
C GLU A 43 -0.67 -8.98 -38.44
N HIS A 44 -1.07 -7.78 -38.01
CA HIS A 44 -2.04 -6.93 -38.72
C HIS A 44 -1.40 -5.74 -39.45
N LYS A 45 -0.10 -5.79 -39.72
CA LYS A 45 0.62 -4.66 -40.34
C LYS A 45 0.10 -4.21 -41.70
N GLU A 46 -0.55 -5.09 -42.47
CA GLU A 46 -1.07 -4.77 -43.82
C GLU A 46 -2.44 -4.07 -43.78
N THR A 47 -3.17 -4.18 -42.68
CA THR A 47 -4.46 -3.47 -42.45
C THR A 47 -4.26 -2.13 -41.72
N ARG A 48 -2.99 -1.68 -41.56
CA ARG A 48 -2.55 -0.53 -40.76
C ARG A 48 -3.16 0.83 -41.09
N SER A 49 -3.68 1.05 -42.29
CA SER A 49 -4.06 2.40 -42.73
C SER A 49 -5.23 3.05 -41.97
N SER A 50 -5.98 2.33 -41.15
CA SER A 50 -7.08 2.90 -40.34
C SER A 50 -6.91 2.82 -38.82
N MET A 51 -6.06 1.94 -38.29
CA MET A 51 -5.84 1.81 -36.84
C MET A 51 -4.79 2.76 -36.26
N LEU A 52 -3.99 3.41 -37.12
CA LEU A 52 -2.73 4.04 -36.72
C LEU A 52 -2.69 5.57 -36.87
N LEU A 53 -3.76 6.20 -37.37
CA LEU A 53 -3.84 7.65 -37.58
C LEU A 53 -3.89 8.47 -36.28
N GLU A 54 -4.06 7.85 -35.11
CA GLU A 54 -3.90 8.51 -33.80
C GLU A 54 -2.54 8.21 -33.12
N PHE A 55 -1.70 7.31 -33.66
CA PHE A 55 -0.51 6.82 -32.94
C PHE A 55 0.82 7.44 -33.41
N ILE A 56 0.92 7.94 -34.65
CA ILE A 56 2.22 8.28 -35.26
C ILE A 56 2.51 9.77 -35.44
N GLU A 57 1.53 10.68 -35.43
CA GLU A 57 1.88 12.11 -35.58
C GLU A 57 2.64 12.69 -34.38
N ASP A 58 2.53 12.10 -33.18
CA ASP A 58 3.22 12.58 -31.98
C ASP A 58 4.34 11.65 -31.44
N ALA A 59 4.52 10.45 -31.99
CA ALA A 59 5.51 9.46 -31.50
C ALA A 59 6.89 9.54 -32.20
N LYS A 60 7.24 10.70 -32.77
CA LYS A 60 8.60 10.94 -33.29
C LYS A 60 9.52 11.39 -32.16
N VAL A 61 10.35 10.45 -31.68
CA VAL A 61 11.60 10.65 -30.91
C VAL A 61 11.30 11.13 -29.47
N VAL A 62 11.73 10.46 -28.40
CA VAL A 62 13.07 10.46 -27.78
C VAL A 62 13.09 9.33 -26.72
N ASP A 63 14.27 8.80 -26.42
CA ASP A 63 14.63 8.02 -25.21
C ASP A 63 14.32 8.72 -23.85
N ASP A 64 13.45 9.73 -23.85
CA ASP A 64 12.98 10.46 -22.69
C ASP A 64 11.45 10.29 -22.63
N ILE A 65 11.00 9.71 -21.52
CA ILE A 65 9.60 9.69 -21.12
C ILE A 65 9.17 11.15 -20.91
N VAL A 66 8.72 11.82 -21.96
CA VAL A 66 8.02 13.09 -21.85
C VAL A 66 6.61 12.76 -21.38
N THR A 67 6.42 12.90 -20.07
CA THR A 67 5.10 13.05 -19.47
C THR A 67 4.41 14.26 -20.09
N SER A 68 3.44 14.02 -20.98
CA SER A 68 2.38 15.00 -21.11
C SER A 68 1.63 15.03 -19.77
N SER A 69 1.35 16.22 -19.27
CA SER A 69 0.79 16.45 -17.93
C SER A 69 -0.62 15.90 -17.70
N ARG A 70 -1.14 15.03 -18.59
CA ARG A 70 -2.37 14.21 -18.43
C ARG A 70 -2.62 13.15 -19.53
N GLY A 71 -1.66 12.83 -20.42
CA GLY A 71 -1.93 11.98 -21.59
C GLY A 71 -1.75 10.48 -21.32
N ILE A 72 -2.83 9.81 -20.96
CA ILE A 72 -2.91 8.35 -21.03
C ILE A 72 -3.08 7.98 -22.50
N TYR A 73 -2.01 7.50 -23.15
CA TYR A 73 -2.14 6.92 -24.48
C TYR A 73 -2.94 5.63 -24.37
N SER A 74 -4.11 5.60 -25.03
CA SER A 74 -4.93 4.40 -25.11
C SER A 74 -5.06 3.92 -26.56
N SER A 75 -4.82 2.65 -26.80
CA SER A 75 -4.99 2.04 -28.13
C SER A 75 -6.20 1.12 -28.11
N LYS A 76 -7.09 1.30 -29.10
CA LYS A 76 -8.31 0.52 -29.23
C LYS A 76 -8.17 -0.50 -30.35
N ILE A 77 -8.47 -1.77 -30.05
CA ILE A 77 -8.27 -2.89 -30.98
C ILE A 77 -9.57 -3.67 -31.17
N TYR A 78 -9.85 -3.97 -32.45
CA TYR A 78 -10.97 -4.80 -32.92
C TYR A 78 -10.42 -5.86 -33.87
N VAL A 79 -9.99 -7.01 -33.32
CA VAL A 79 -9.42 -8.10 -34.11
C VAL A 79 -10.18 -9.39 -33.85
N LYS A 80 -10.44 -10.16 -34.91
CA LYS A 80 -11.13 -11.45 -34.81
C LYS A 80 -10.28 -12.45 -34.01
N GLY A 81 -10.92 -13.24 -33.15
CA GLY A 81 -10.25 -14.27 -32.35
C GLY A 81 -9.72 -13.78 -31.00
N MET A 82 -10.03 -12.53 -30.61
CA MET A 82 -9.83 -12.02 -29.25
C MET A 82 -10.73 -12.73 -28.25
N HIS A 83 -10.15 -13.19 -27.14
CA HIS A 83 -10.92 -13.82 -26.06
C HIS A 83 -10.24 -13.67 -24.68
N TYR A 84 -11.01 -13.81 -23.61
CA TYR A 84 -10.52 -13.99 -22.26
C TYR A 84 -10.88 -15.40 -21.80
N ALA A 85 -9.89 -16.31 -21.67
CA ALA A 85 -10.14 -17.70 -21.25
C ALA A 85 -11.26 -18.41 -22.06
N GLY A 86 -11.22 -18.27 -23.39
CA GLY A 86 -12.23 -18.82 -24.31
C GLY A 86 -13.51 -17.98 -24.47
N ILE A 87 -13.69 -16.91 -23.70
CA ILE A 87 -14.87 -16.04 -23.78
C ILE A 87 -14.62 -14.93 -24.81
N PRO A 88 -15.46 -14.80 -25.85
CA PRO A 88 -15.28 -13.79 -26.90
C PRO A 88 -15.23 -12.35 -26.37
N ILE A 89 -14.23 -11.59 -26.82
CA ILE A 89 -14.08 -10.16 -26.53
C ILE A 89 -14.34 -9.38 -27.81
N ALA A 90 -15.27 -8.42 -27.75
CA ALA A 90 -15.61 -7.55 -28.87
C ALA A 90 -14.61 -6.40 -29.02
N GLU A 91 -14.10 -5.88 -27.91
CA GLU A 91 -13.25 -4.69 -27.87
C GLU A 91 -12.20 -4.82 -26.77
N ALA A 92 -10.95 -4.48 -27.10
CA ALA A 92 -9.86 -4.33 -26.15
C ALA A 92 -9.28 -2.91 -26.23
N ILE A 93 -9.23 -2.21 -25.10
CA ILE A 93 -8.57 -0.90 -24.96
C ILE A 93 -7.35 -1.09 -24.07
N PHE A 94 -6.19 -0.79 -24.62
CA PHE A 94 -4.90 -0.85 -23.95
C PHE A 94 -4.54 0.53 -23.43
N SER A 95 -3.89 0.61 -22.28
CA SER A 95 -3.19 1.78 -21.78
C SER A 95 -1.86 1.32 -21.19
N ASN A 96 -0.95 2.24 -20.83
CA ASN A 96 0.42 1.92 -20.40
C ASN A 96 0.56 0.66 -19.52
N ASN A 97 -0.28 0.55 -18.49
CA ASN A 97 -0.27 -0.55 -17.55
C ASN A 97 -1.63 -1.23 -17.37
N SER A 98 -2.60 -0.99 -18.25
CA SER A 98 -3.93 -1.56 -18.08
C SER A 98 -4.56 -2.02 -19.37
N ILE A 99 -5.51 -2.93 -19.23
CA ILE A 99 -6.35 -3.39 -20.32
C ILE A 99 -7.80 -3.36 -19.90
N LYS A 100 -8.66 -2.89 -20.79
CA LYS A 100 -10.11 -2.91 -20.64
C LYS A 100 -10.72 -3.73 -21.76
N LEU A 101 -11.39 -4.80 -21.39
CA LEU A 101 -12.02 -5.77 -22.28
C LEU A 101 -13.53 -5.63 -22.18
N THR A 102 -14.20 -5.47 -23.32
CA THR A 102 -15.66 -5.50 -23.41
C THR A 102 -16.07 -6.79 -24.09
N THR A 103 -16.89 -7.60 -23.41
CA THR A 103 -17.42 -8.85 -24.00
C THR A 103 -18.33 -8.55 -25.17
N ASP A 104 -18.42 -9.48 -26.11
CA ASP A 104 -19.48 -9.45 -27.11
C ASP A 104 -20.87 -9.63 -26.45
N THR A 105 -21.90 -9.06 -27.06
CA THR A 105 -23.32 -9.33 -26.76
C THR A 105 -23.82 -10.64 -27.37
N LEU A 106 -22.95 -11.38 -28.07
CA LEU A 106 -23.28 -12.72 -28.56
C LEU A 106 -22.98 -13.78 -27.47
N ASN A 107 -23.86 -14.78 -27.36
CA ASN A 107 -23.64 -16.03 -26.62
C ASN A 107 -23.45 -15.90 -25.09
N TYR A 108 -24.12 -14.95 -24.42
CA TYR A 108 -24.07 -14.74 -22.97
C TYR A 108 -22.64 -14.51 -22.45
N SER A 109 -21.78 -13.89 -23.26
CA SER A 109 -20.35 -13.72 -22.92
C SER A 109 -20.14 -12.90 -21.65
N GLY A 110 -21.03 -11.94 -21.35
CA GLY A 110 -21.01 -11.18 -20.09
C GLY A 110 -21.21 -12.06 -18.85
N LYS A 111 -22.21 -12.97 -18.88
CA LYS A 111 -22.47 -13.92 -17.79
C LYS A 111 -21.32 -14.91 -17.60
N LYS A 112 -20.81 -15.47 -18.70
CA LYS A 112 -19.67 -16.39 -18.66
C LYS A 112 -18.41 -15.73 -18.10
N LEU A 113 -18.18 -14.45 -18.40
CA LEU A 113 -17.04 -13.71 -17.86
C LEU A 113 -17.20 -13.49 -16.36
N LEU A 114 -18.40 -13.14 -15.89
CA LEU A 114 -18.68 -13.04 -14.46
C LEU A 114 -18.41 -14.38 -13.74
N GLU A 115 -19.00 -15.48 -14.21
CA GLU A 115 -18.82 -16.82 -13.64
C GLU A 115 -17.32 -17.22 -13.61
N LYS A 116 -16.58 -16.91 -14.68
CA LYS A 116 -15.15 -17.18 -14.77
C LYS A 116 -14.35 -16.38 -13.73
N ILE A 117 -14.53 -15.07 -13.67
CA ILE A 117 -13.79 -14.21 -12.73
C ILE A 117 -14.17 -14.54 -11.28
N GLU A 118 -15.45 -14.83 -11.01
CA GLU A 118 -15.91 -15.29 -9.69
C GLU A 118 -15.24 -16.60 -9.28
N SER A 119 -15.16 -17.59 -10.18
CA SER A 119 -14.50 -18.87 -9.89
C SER A 119 -13.01 -18.72 -9.56
N GLU A 120 -12.35 -17.69 -10.11
CA GLU A 120 -10.93 -17.44 -9.92
C GLU A 120 -10.61 -16.62 -8.67
N ASN A 121 -11.52 -15.75 -8.24
CA ASN A 121 -11.24 -14.73 -7.22
C ASN A 121 -12.19 -14.77 -6.02
N GLY A 122 -13.27 -15.54 -6.08
CA GLY A 122 -14.35 -15.55 -5.09
C GLY A 122 -15.29 -14.34 -5.20
N LEU A 123 -16.41 -14.41 -4.48
CA LEU A 123 -17.36 -13.30 -4.37
C LEU A 123 -16.91 -12.32 -3.28
N THR A 124 -16.59 -11.09 -3.68
CA THR A 124 -16.45 -9.95 -2.76
C THR A 124 -17.84 -9.36 -2.49
N PRO A 125 -18.23 -9.05 -1.24
CA PRO A 125 -19.52 -8.43 -0.94
C PRO A 125 -19.67 -7.08 -1.63
N VAL A 126 -20.84 -6.85 -2.21
CA VAL A 126 -21.20 -5.67 -3.02
C VAL A 126 -21.86 -4.60 -2.13
N TYR A 127 -21.48 -3.33 -2.33
CA TYR A 127 -22.24 -2.19 -1.79
C TYR A 127 -23.55 -2.03 -2.55
N TYR A 128 -24.63 -1.81 -1.80
CA TYR A 128 -26.00 -1.59 -2.30
C TYR A 128 -26.02 -0.78 -3.61
N ASN A 129 -26.47 -1.42 -4.71
CA ASN A 129 -26.66 -0.93 -6.08
C ASN A 129 -25.50 -1.10 -7.08
N ASP A 130 -24.32 -1.59 -6.68
CA ASP A 130 -23.16 -1.61 -7.58
C ASP A 130 -22.98 -2.91 -8.36
N ARG A 131 -23.08 -2.80 -9.69
CA ARG A 131 -22.80 -3.86 -10.69
C ARG A 131 -21.31 -3.94 -11.00
N SER A 132 -20.48 -3.66 -10.00
CA SER A 132 -19.04 -3.51 -10.09
C SER A 132 -18.41 -4.39 -9.03
N TYR A 133 -17.40 -5.15 -9.42
CA TYR A 133 -16.66 -6.04 -8.55
C TYR A 133 -15.19 -5.70 -8.65
N ASP A 134 -14.55 -5.55 -7.50
CA ASP A 134 -13.15 -5.19 -7.41
C ASP A 134 -12.37 -6.28 -6.65
N TRP A 135 -11.24 -6.67 -7.23
CA TRP A 135 -10.27 -7.58 -6.61
C TRP A 135 -8.89 -6.97 -6.68
N GLU A 136 -8.30 -6.73 -5.52
CA GLU A 136 -6.94 -6.25 -5.42
C GLU A 136 -5.98 -7.41 -5.20
N LYS A 137 -5.06 -7.60 -6.14
CA LYS A 137 -3.96 -8.55 -6.04
C LYS A 137 -2.63 -7.82 -5.99
N GLU A 138 -1.59 -8.57 -5.65
CA GLU A 138 -0.25 -8.02 -5.52
C GLU A 138 0.30 -7.47 -6.84
N THR A 139 -0.03 -8.10 -7.97
CA THR A 139 0.47 -7.74 -9.30
C THR A 139 -0.57 -7.06 -10.18
N GLU A 140 -1.83 -7.02 -9.78
CA GLU A 140 -2.92 -6.47 -10.58
C GLU A 140 -4.10 -6.01 -9.72
N THR A 141 -4.88 -5.05 -10.21
CA THR A 141 -6.24 -4.78 -9.74
C THR A 141 -7.21 -5.17 -10.85
N ILE A 142 -8.23 -5.95 -10.51
CA ILE A 142 -9.25 -6.40 -11.45
C ILE A 142 -10.56 -5.70 -11.07
N ASN A 143 -11.13 -4.94 -12.01
CA ASN A 143 -12.46 -4.35 -11.91
C ASN A 143 -13.36 -4.98 -12.97
N LEU A 144 -14.43 -5.65 -12.55
CA LEU A 144 -15.45 -6.18 -13.45
C LEU A 144 -16.75 -5.39 -13.28
N ARG A 145 -17.22 -4.76 -14.36
CA ARG A 145 -18.52 -4.11 -14.40
C ARG A 145 -19.48 -4.84 -15.32
N VAL A 146 -20.64 -5.21 -14.78
CA VAL A 146 -21.74 -5.82 -15.53
C VAL A 146 -22.71 -4.74 -16.00
N LYS A 147 -23.08 -4.76 -17.28
CA LYS A 147 -23.99 -3.80 -17.91
C LYS A 147 -25.20 -4.52 -18.50
N PHE A 148 -26.37 -4.19 -17.95
CA PHE A 148 -27.66 -4.69 -18.42
C PHE A 148 -28.21 -3.79 -19.52
N VAL A 149 -28.57 -4.40 -20.64
CA VAL A 149 -29.32 -3.81 -21.74
C VAL A 149 -30.79 -4.26 -21.67
N ASN A 150 -31.06 -5.51 -21.30
CA ASN A 150 -32.42 -6.07 -21.23
C ASN A 150 -32.81 -6.64 -19.85
N GLY A 151 -31.88 -6.77 -18.90
CA GLY A 151 -32.13 -7.33 -17.56
C GLY A 151 -32.26 -6.28 -16.45
N GLU A 152 -32.88 -6.66 -15.32
CA GLU A 152 -33.01 -5.79 -14.14
C GLU A 152 -31.98 -6.10 -13.04
N ASN A 153 -31.46 -7.34 -12.99
CA ASN A 153 -30.48 -7.78 -12.00
C ASN A 153 -29.62 -8.95 -12.52
N LEU A 154 -28.59 -9.33 -11.77
CA LEU A 154 -27.59 -10.36 -12.15
C LEU A 154 -28.19 -11.73 -12.45
N ALA A 155 -29.27 -12.12 -11.76
CA ALA A 155 -29.95 -13.38 -12.02
C ALA A 155 -30.65 -13.41 -13.39
N LEU A 156 -30.90 -12.22 -13.96
CA LEU A 156 -31.58 -12.01 -15.25
C LEU A 156 -30.61 -11.61 -16.38
N LEU A 157 -29.30 -11.87 -16.23
CA LEU A 157 -28.31 -11.60 -17.29
C LEU A 157 -28.69 -12.31 -18.60
N GLY A 158 -29.12 -11.50 -19.58
CA GLY A 158 -29.57 -11.92 -20.90
C GLY A 158 -28.45 -11.97 -21.95
N ASP A 159 -28.83 -12.28 -23.18
CA ASP A 159 -27.92 -12.36 -24.33
C ASP A 159 -27.35 -10.98 -24.70
N LYS A 160 -28.15 -9.92 -24.68
CA LYS A 160 -27.69 -8.55 -24.99
C LYS A 160 -26.94 -7.86 -23.86
N ASP A 161 -26.90 -8.44 -22.66
CA ASP A 161 -26.15 -7.90 -21.55
C ASP A 161 -24.66 -8.22 -21.72
N PHE A 162 -23.78 -7.33 -21.27
CA PHE A 162 -22.35 -7.48 -21.47
C PHE A 162 -21.56 -7.09 -20.22
N ALA A 163 -20.30 -7.52 -20.18
CA ALA A 163 -19.39 -7.20 -19.11
C ALA A 163 -18.20 -6.40 -19.63
N VAL A 164 -17.70 -5.52 -18.77
CA VAL A 164 -16.48 -4.74 -18.97
C VAL A 164 -15.50 -5.16 -17.89
N LEU A 165 -14.41 -5.81 -18.28
CA LEU A 165 -13.33 -6.21 -17.38
C LEU A 165 -12.15 -5.27 -17.59
N LYS A 166 -11.79 -4.53 -16.54
CA LYS A 166 -10.57 -3.72 -16.49
C LYS A 166 -9.55 -4.44 -15.61
N ILE A 167 -8.32 -4.59 -16.11
CA ILE A 167 -7.18 -5.13 -15.37
C ILE A 167 -6.10 -4.06 -15.38
N ASP A 168 -5.76 -3.54 -14.21
CA ASP A 168 -4.67 -2.61 -13.98
C ASP A 168 -3.47 -3.38 -13.43
N PHE A 169 -2.42 -3.58 -14.23
CA PHE A 169 -1.19 -4.26 -13.82
C PHE A 169 -0.33 -3.33 -12.95
N LYS A 170 0.04 -3.83 -11.77
CA LYS A 170 0.90 -3.13 -10.81
C LYS A 170 2.38 -3.35 -11.16
N PRO A 171 3.28 -2.42 -10.80
CA PRO A 171 4.71 -2.62 -10.97
C PRO A 171 5.19 -3.88 -10.24
N ILE A 172 6.09 -4.63 -10.88
CA ILE A 172 6.72 -5.81 -10.28
C ILE A 172 7.96 -5.37 -9.52
N TYR A 173 7.85 -5.20 -8.22
CA TYR A 173 9.01 -4.85 -7.41
C TYR A 173 9.82 -6.10 -7.07
N LYS A 174 11.15 -5.97 -7.17
CA LYS A 174 12.09 -7.04 -6.81
C LYS A 174 12.67 -6.85 -5.40
N ILE A 175 12.57 -5.65 -4.86
CA ILE A 175 13.12 -5.28 -3.57
C ILE A 175 12.38 -5.96 -2.42
N PRO A 176 13.10 -6.55 -1.44
CA PRO A 176 12.50 -7.21 -0.28
C PRO A 176 11.53 -6.32 0.51
N LEU A 177 11.85 -5.04 0.70
CA LEU A 177 11.00 -4.10 1.43
C LEU A 177 9.59 -3.96 0.83
N ALA A 178 9.49 -3.90 -0.49
CA ALA A 178 8.20 -3.81 -1.18
C ALA A 178 7.40 -5.14 -1.12
N LYS A 179 8.04 -6.24 -0.72
CA LYS A 179 7.49 -7.61 -0.64
C LYS A 179 7.43 -8.15 0.79
N ILE A 180 7.55 -7.27 1.77
CA ILE A 180 7.79 -7.65 3.16
C ILE A 180 6.61 -8.41 3.78
N HIS A 181 5.39 -8.20 3.27
CA HIS A 181 4.18 -8.91 3.68
C HIS A 181 4.32 -10.44 3.59
N HIS A 182 5.11 -10.96 2.65
CA HIS A 182 5.42 -12.40 2.53
C HIS A 182 6.26 -12.95 3.69
N LYS A 183 6.93 -12.08 4.45
CA LYS A 183 7.77 -12.44 5.59
C LYS A 183 7.06 -12.30 6.93
N ILE A 184 5.92 -11.62 6.96
CA ILE A 184 5.16 -11.39 8.17
C ILE A 184 4.52 -12.70 8.62
N LYS A 185 4.88 -13.13 9.83
CA LYS A 185 4.35 -14.36 10.43
C LYS A 185 2.92 -14.13 10.89
N LYS A 186 2.04 -15.07 10.55
CA LYS A 186 0.70 -15.18 11.12
C LYS A 186 0.77 -15.99 12.41
N PHE A 187 0.06 -15.53 13.42
CA PHE A 187 0.00 -16.19 14.72
C PHE A 187 -1.44 -16.58 15.04
N LYS A 188 -1.63 -17.61 15.87
CA LYS A 188 -2.96 -18.06 16.29
C LYS A 188 -3.69 -16.98 17.10
N LYS A 189 -2.95 -16.22 17.90
CA LYS A 189 -3.43 -15.03 18.63
C LYS A 189 -2.68 -13.82 18.10
N GLN A 190 -3.42 -12.74 17.84
CA GLN A 190 -2.91 -11.49 17.27
C GLN A 190 -3.51 -10.31 18.05
N PRO A 191 -3.17 -10.17 19.35
CA PRO A 191 -3.73 -9.11 20.19
C PRO A 191 -3.36 -7.73 19.65
N ASP A 192 -4.31 -6.81 19.65
CA ASP A 192 -4.14 -5.43 19.18
C ASP A 192 -4.44 -4.47 20.32
N TYR A 193 -3.38 -4.14 21.08
CA TYR A 193 -3.53 -3.27 22.24
C TYR A 193 -3.64 -1.82 21.80
N VAL A 194 -4.74 -1.18 22.16
CA VAL A 194 -5.02 0.22 21.86
C VAL A 194 -5.27 1.00 23.15
N LEU A 195 -4.61 2.13 23.32
CA LEU A 195 -4.97 3.13 24.32
C LEU A 195 -6.10 3.98 23.73
N SER A 196 -7.30 3.88 24.31
CA SER A 196 -8.39 4.79 24.03
C SER A 196 -8.44 5.87 25.10
N SER A 197 -8.19 7.12 24.73
CA SER A 197 -8.29 8.26 25.64
C SER A 197 -9.66 8.94 25.48
N SER A 198 -10.23 9.42 26.58
CA SER A 198 -11.38 10.31 26.57
C SER A 198 -10.97 11.58 27.29
N THR A 199 -10.94 12.68 26.54
CA THR A 199 -10.37 13.94 27.00
C THR A 199 -11.28 15.12 26.67
N GLU A 200 -11.41 16.04 27.61
CA GLU A 200 -12.08 17.33 27.39
C GLU A 200 -11.05 18.43 27.64
N HIS A 201 -10.55 19.07 26.58
CA HIS A 201 -9.62 20.22 26.65
C HIS A 201 -8.31 19.94 27.42
N SER A 202 -7.76 18.75 27.21
CA SER A 202 -6.47 18.34 27.78
C SER A 202 -5.47 17.99 26.70
N ILE A 203 -4.20 18.28 26.97
CA ILE A 203 -3.06 17.79 26.21
C ILE A 203 -2.31 16.78 27.07
N TYR A 204 -1.82 15.71 26.45
CA TYR A 204 -1.19 14.62 27.18
C TYR A 204 -0.05 13.98 26.40
N ASP A 205 0.98 13.57 27.14
CA ASP A 205 2.08 12.75 26.64
C ASP A 205 1.87 11.30 27.09
N VAL A 206 2.07 10.34 26.19
CA VAL A 206 1.99 8.90 26.49
C VAL A 206 3.38 8.28 26.43
N PHE A 207 3.70 7.48 27.44
CA PHE A 207 4.92 6.70 27.51
C PHE A 207 4.58 5.23 27.70
N ILE A 208 5.13 4.38 26.83
CA ILE A 208 4.99 2.92 26.92
C ILE A 208 6.37 2.33 27.11
N ASN A 209 6.58 1.58 28.20
CA ASN A 209 7.90 1.03 28.54
C ASN A 209 9.01 2.10 28.58
N GLY A 210 8.65 3.31 29.05
CA GLY A 210 9.55 4.47 29.12
C GLY A 210 9.87 5.12 27.77
N ILE A 211 9.21 4.70 26.68
CA ILE A 211 9.31 5.29 25.35
C ILE A 211 8.17 6.30 25.22
N LYS A 212 8.49 7.59 25.09
CA LYS A 212 7.51 8.62 24.74
C LYS A 212 6.98 8.35 23.34
N ILE A 213 5.68 8.53 23.10
CA ILE A 213 5.10 8.38 21.77
C ILE A 213 4.94 9.77 21.14
N GLU A 214 5.50 9.95 19.96
CA GLU A 214 5.66 11.24 19.27
C GLU A 214 4.59 11.49 18.18
N GLU A 215 3.60 10.62 18.08
CA GLU A 215 2.53 10.74 17.07
C GLU A 215 1.55 11.83 17.51
N ASN A 216 1.31 12.83 16.65
CA ASN A 216 0.36 13.91 16.93
C ASN A 216 -1.07 13.34 16.95
N TYR A 217 -1.67 13.28 18.14
CA TYR A 217 -3.01 12.75 18.34
C TYR A 217 -4.08 13.76 17.99
N THR A 218 -4.68 13.62 16.81
CA THR A 218 -6.04 14.12 16.56
C THR A 218 -7.11 13.07 16.85
N TYR A 219 -6.72 11.84 17.23
CA TYR A 219 -7.63 10.70 17.40
C TYR A 219 -7.54 10.11 18.81
N ASP A 220 -8.71 9.74 19.35
CA ASP A 220 -8.91 9.15 20.69
C ASP A 220 -8.28 7.77 20.88
N ARG A 221 -7.57 7.22 19.89
CA ARG A 221 -7.11 5.83 19.86
C ARG A 221 -5.66 5.72 19.38
N LEU A 222 -4.84 5.01 20.14
CA LEU A 222 -3.41 4.84 19.89
C LEU A 222 -3.01 3.36 19.96
N HIS A 223 -2.47 2.81 18.86
CA HIS A 223 -1.96 1.44 18.83
C HIS A 223 -0.63 1.31 19.59
N LEU A 224 -0.60 0.42 20.59
CA LEU A 224 0.49 0.27 21.53
C LEU A 224 1.50 -0.81 21.13
N ASN A 225 1.10 -1.77 20.28
CA ASN A 225 1.90 -2.97 19.98
C ASN A 225 3.34 -2.67 19.58
N LYS A 226 3.58 -1.61 18.80
CA LYS A 226 4.94 -1.19 18.46
C LYS A 226 5.73 -0.80 19.72
N TYR A 227 5.19 -0.12 20.72
CA TYR A 227 5.98 0.30 21.88
C TYR A 227 6.13 -0.77 22.99
N ILE A 228 5.48 -1.93 22.82
CA ILE A 228 5.57 -3.05 23.75
C ILE A 228 6.89 -3.81 23.55
N THR A 229 7.69 -3.90 24.63
CA THR A 229 9.04 -4.51 24.61
C THR A 229 9.20 -5.71 25.55
N SER A 230 8.18 -5.98 26.38
CA SER A 230 8.17 -7.08 27.36
C SER A 230 6.75 -7.54 27.65
N ASN A 231 6.62 -8.67 28.36
CA ASN A 231 5.34 -9.25 28.76
C ASN A 231 4.58 -8.45 29.84
N VAL A 232 5.28 -7.64 30.62
CA VAL A 232 4.67 -6.61 31.47
C VAL A 232 4.94 -5.28 30.81
N THR A 233 3.87 -4.60 30.40
CA THR A 233 3.96 -3.28 29.77
C THR A 233 3.64 -2.21 30.79
N SER A 234 4.57 -1.28 30.97
CA SER A 234 4.34 -0.06 31.77
C SER A 234 3.76 1.04 30.90
N VAL A 235 2.80 1.77 31.45
CA VAL A 235 2.14 2.90 30.81
C VAL A 235 2.20 4.08 31.76
N LYS A 236 2.70 5.20 31.25
CA LYS A 236 2.71 6.48 31.94
C LYS A 236 2.08 7.53 31.04
N ILE A 237 1.13 8.28 31.59
CA ILE A 237 0.46 9.36 30.88
C ILE A 237 0.63 10.64 31.70
N ILE A 238 1.13 11.68 31.06
CA ILE A 238 1.31 13.00 31.67
C ILE A 238 0.27 13.92 31.04
N ALA A 239 -0.85 14.15 31.73
CA ALA A 239 -1.93 14.98 31.23
C ALA A 239 -1.89 16.36 31.90
N LYS A 240 -2.15 17.41 31.11
CA LYS A 240 -2.30 18.78 31.60
C LYS A 240 -3.44 19.47 30.87
N ARG A 241 -3.95 20.51 31.53
CA ARG A 241 -4.92 21.44 30.94
C ARG A 241 -4.35 22.09 29.68
N GLU A 242 -5.19 22.19 28.65
CA GLU A 242 -4.90 23.01 27.47
C GLU A 242 -4.92 24.51 27.86
N PRO A 243 -3.91 25.33 27.49
CA PRO A 243 -3.76 26.69 28.01
C PRO A 243 -4.96 27.61 27.79
N ASP A 244 -5.69 27.44 26.69
CA ASP A 244 -6.74 28.37 26.26
C ASP A 244 -8.13 28.03 26.82
N TYR A 245 -8.26 26.98 27.62
CA TYR A 245 -9.55 26.50 28.10
C TYR A 245 -9.79 26.73 29.59
N ASN A 246 -10.80 27.55 29.92
CA ASN A 246 -11.13 27.95 31.30
C ASN A 246 -12.05 26.97 32.07
N GLU A 247 -12.56 25.95 31.41
CA GLU A 247 -13.52 24.99 31.98
C GLU A 247 -12.85 23.85 32.78
N LYS A 248 -13.67 23.00 33.41
CA LYS A 248 -13.20 21.79 34.08
C LYS A 248 -12.68 20.82 33.02
N VAL A 249 -11.37 20.61 33.00
CA VAL A 249 -10.71 19.64 32.12
C VAL A 249 -10.79 18.27 32.75
N TYR A 250 -11.13 17.25 31.97
CA TYR A 250 -11.18 15.85 32.42
C TYR A 250 -10.32 14.98 31.50
N TYR A 251 -9.59 14.04 32.10
CA TYR A 251 -8.85 13.01 31.37
C TYR A 251 -9.16 11.65 31.95
N SER A 252 -9.45 10.68 31.08
CA SER A 252 -9.52 9.25 31.39
C SER A 252 -9.01 8.45 30.20
N ALA A 253 -8.65 7.19 30.43
CA ALA A 253 -8.29 6.30 29.34
C ALA A 253 -8.56 4.84 29.69
N ALA A 254 -8.59 3.99 28.65
CA ALA A 254 -8.61 2.55 28.78
C ALA A 254 -7.63 1.93 27.78
N ILE A 255 -7.03 0.81 28.16
CA ILE A 255 -6.26 -0.05 27.28
C ILE A 255 -7.16 -1.22 26.94
N LEU A 256 -7.42 -1.41 25.65
CA LEU A 256 -8.28 -2.46 25.12
C LEU A 256 -7.49 -3.39 24.20
N ASP A 257 -7.85 -4.67 24.16
CA ASP A 257 -7.44 -5.57 23.09
C ASP A 257 -8.53 -5.57 22.02
N GLN A 258 -8.28 -4.85 20.92
CA GLN A 258 -9.25 -4.65 19.85
C GLN A 258 -9.58 -5.96 19.13
N SER A 259 -8.69 -6.97 19.19
CA SER A 259 -8.91 -8.25 18.52
C SER A 259 -10.05 -9.07 19.15
N ILE A 260 -10.32 -8.85 20.44
CA ILE A 260 -11.38 -9.52 21.21
C ILE A 260 -12.40 -8.54 21.81
N ASN A 261 -12.18 -7.23 21.64
CA ASN A 261 -13.00 -6.15 22.17
C ASN A 261 -13.18 -6.20 23.70
N GLU A 262 -12.08 -6.40 24.42
CA GLU A 262 -12.07 -6.47 25.89
C GLU A 262 -11.15 -5.40 26.50
N ASP A 263 -11.57 -4.84 27.64
CA ASP A 263 -10.76 -3.93 28.44
C ASP A 263 -9.66 -4.72 29.18
N VAL A 264 -8.42 -4.36 28.90
CA VAL A 264 -7.24 -4.93 29.55
C VAL A 264 -6.88 -4.13 30.80
N LYS A 265 -7.06 -2.80 30.75
CA LYS A 265 -6.78 -1.91 31.87
C LYS A 265 -7.59 -0.62 31.78
N ILE A 266 -8.25 -0.25 32.87
CA ILE A 266 -8.89 1.06 33.00
C ILE A 266 -7.94 2.02 33.73
N ILE A 267 -7.80 3.23 33.20
CA ILE A 267 -7.10 4.36 33.82
C ILE A 267 -8.19 5.31 34.32
N GLU A 268 -8.48 5.23 35.62
CA GLU A 268 -9.53 6.03 36.27
C GLU A 268 -9.36 7.51 35.98
N GLY A 269 -10.44 8.13 35.51
CA GLY A 269 -10.40 9.51 35.10
C GLY A 269 -10.35 10.50 36.26
N ARG A 270 -9.76 11.66 36.00
CA ARG A 270 -9.58 12.74 36.98
C ARG A 270 -9.78 14.09 36.32
N PHE A 271 -10.31 15.04 37.08
CA PHE A 271 -10.30 16.44 36.67
C PHE A 271 -8.87 17.00 36.75
N LEU A 272 -8.42 17.62 35.66
CA LEU A 272 -7.15 18.33 35.59
C LEU A 272 -7.42 19.78 36.02
N GLY A 273 -6.95 20.15 37.22
CA GLY A 273 -6.88 21.56 37.61
C GLY A 273 -5.73 22.27 36.90
N ASP A 274 -5.15 23.29 37.53
CA ASP A 274 -3.96 23.98 36.99
C ASP A 274 -2.66 23.17 37.09
N LYS A 275 -2.74 21.91 37.53
CA LYS A 275 -1.59 21.04 37.75
C LYS A 275 -1.55 19.92 36.71
N THR A 276 -0.35 19.59 36.28
CA THR A 276 -0.07 18.34 35.57
C THR A 276 -0.42 17.15 36.45
N VAL A 277 -1.14 16.18 35.87
CA VAL A 277 -1.49 14.91 36.51
C VAL A 277 -0.73 13.80 35.81
N VAL A 278 -0.13 12.91 36.61
CA VAL A 278 0.58 11.74 36.11
C VAL A 278 -0.25 10.49 36.44
N PHE A 279 -0.58 9.73 35.41
CA PHE A 279 -1.20 8.42 35.53
C PHE A 279 -0.14 7.37 35.25
N GLU A 280 0.04 6.41 36.17
CA GLU A 280 0.96 5.30 36.00
C GLU A 280 0.23 3.99 36.24
N THR A 281 0.40 3.05 35.32
CA THR A 281 -0.16 1.70 35.41
C THR A 281 0.73 0.71 34.69
N SER A 282 0.44 -0.57 34.86
CA SER A 282 0.98 -1.64 34.03
C SER A 282 -0.11 -2.66 33.70
N PHE A 283 0.11 -3.40 32.62
CA PHE A 283 -0.72 -4.53 32.23
C PHE A 283 0.13 -5.65 31.65
N ASN A 284 -0.41 -6.87 31.68
CA ASN A 284 0.23 -8.02 31.02
C ASN A 284 -0.10 -7.96 29.53
N SER A 285 0.93 -7.89 28.69
CA SER A 285 0.82 -7.97 27.24
C SER A 285 1.36 -9.33 26.77
N GLU A 286 0.66 -9.97 25.84
CA GLU A 286 1.07 -11.26 25.25
C GLU A 286 1.30 -11.11 23.75
N LEU A 287 2.34 -10.39 23.34
CA LEU A 287 2.71 -10.36 21.93
C LEU A 287 3.43 -11.66 21.53
N PRO A 288 3.04 -12.29 20.41
CA PRO A 288 3.76 -13.44 19.87
C PRO A 288 5.12 -13.06 19.26
N TYR A 289 5.38 -11.75 19.11
CA TYR A 289 6.63 -11.18 18.65
C TYR A 289 6.91 -9.88 19.41
N TYR A 290 8.08 -9.82 20.07
CA TYR A 290 8.53 -8.62 20.77
C TYR A 290 9.65 -7.92 19.99
N PRO A 291 9.57 -6.58 19.91
CA PRO A 291 10.63 -5.72 19.45
C PRO A 291 12.07 -6.01 19.90
N GLU A 292 12.90 -6.78 19.20
CA GLU A 292 14.27 -7.06 19.72
C GLU A 292 15.13 -5.81 19.81
N ALA A 293 15.05 -4.94 18.82
CA ALA A 293 15.98 -3.83 18.66
C ALA A 293 15.88 -2.72 19.73
N TRP A 294 14.83 -2.71 20.55
CA TRP A 294 14.70 -1.81 21.72
C TRP A 294 15.55 -2.28 22.89
N THR A 295 15.78 -3.59 22.97
CA THR A 295 16.40 -4.23 24.13
C THR A 295 17.89 -4.47 23.93
N ASN A 296 18.33 -4.67 22.67
CA ASN A 296 19.70 -5.02 22.30
C ASN A 296 20.55 -3.87 21.71
N GLY A 297 20.27 -2.63 22.13
CA GLY A 297 21.06 -1.45 21.76
C GLY A 297 22.25 -1.16 22.69
N SER A 298 23.25 -0.47 22.16
CA SER A 298 24.32 0.20 22.91
C SER A 298 23.79 1.45 23.63
N ASP A 299 24.33 1.80 24.80
CA ASP A 299 23.96 3.04 25.51
C ASP A 299 24.57 4.26 24.82
N LEU A 300 23.75 4.97 24.04
CA LEU A 300 24.12 6.11 23.20
C LEU A 300 24.46 7.38 23.99
N ARG A 301 24.14 7.45 25.29
CA ARG A 301 24.49 8.62 26.13
C ARG A 301 26.01 8.80 26.28
N LYS A 302 26.76 7.73 25.99
CA LYS A 302 28.23 7.71 26.06
C LYS A 302 28.90 7.96 24.70
N GLU A 303 28.12 8.07 23.63
CA GLU A 303 28.63 8.31 22.28
C GLU A 303 28.96 9.79 22.09
N LYS A 304 30.26 10.09 21.98
CA LYS A 304 30.77 11.46 21.88
C LYS A 304 30.35 12.15 20.58
N LYS A 305 30.11 11.39 19.51
CA LYS A 305 29.80 11.90 18.17
C LYS A 305 28.36 11.59 17.74
N LEU A 306 27.44 11.50 18.71
CA LEU A 306 26.08 11.05 18.42
C LEU A 306 25.35 11.97 17.43
N LYS A 307 25.44 13.29 17.61
CA LYS A 307 24.85 14.26 16.66
C LYS A 307 25.41 14.11 15.25
N GLU A 308 26.74 13.92 15.12
CA GLU A 308 27.38 13.69 13.82
C GLU A 308 26.87 12.40 13.16
N LYS A 309 26.72 11.31 13.94
CA LYS A 309 26.16 10.03 13.46
C LYS A 309 24.70 10.19 12.98
N VAL A 310 23.87 10.92 13.73
CA VAL A 310 22.48 11.20 13.36
C VAL A 310 22.43 11.97 12.04
N ILE A 311 23.18 13.07 11.93
CA ILE A 311 23.24 13.87 10.71
C ILE A 311 23.73 13.04 9.51
N ALA A 312 24.76 12.21 9.71
CA ALA A 312 25.27 11.34 8.66
C ALA A 312 24.22 10.30 8.19
N LEU A 313 23.47 9.71 9.11
CA LEU A 313 22.38 8.77 8.80
C LEU A 313 21.28 9.43 7.96
N TYR A 314 20.84 10.62 8.37
CA TYR A 314 19.78 11.34 7.65
C TYR A 314 20.26 11.87 6.29
N ASN A 315 21.49 12.36 6.17
CA ASN A 315 22.06 12.71 4.86
C ASN A 315 22.14 11.50 3.93
N LYS A 316 22.55 10.33 4.47
CA LYS A 316 22.59 9.08 3.71
C LYS A 316 21.20 8.67 3.23
N LEU A 317 20.17 8.82 4.08
CA LEU A 317 18.78 8.55 3.70
C LEU A 317 18.29 9.53 2.62
N GLY A 318 18.45 10.84 2.84
CA GLY A 318 18.01 11.86 1.90
C GLY A 318 18.66 11.69 0.52
N LYS A 319 19.97 11.43 0.50
CA LYS A 319 20.70 11.10 -0.74
C LYS A 319 20.14 9.85 -1.44
N ALA A 320 19.90 8.77 -0.68
CA ALA A 320 19.35 7.54 -1.25
C ALA A 320 17.95 7.74 -1.85
N ILE A 321 17.13 8.61 -1.26
CA ILE A 321 15.81 8.97 -1.81
C ILE A 321 15.97 9.73 -3.12
N LEU A 322 16.78 10.80 -3.15
CA LEU A 322 17.01 11.62 -4.35
C LEU A 322 17.59 10.80 -5.51
N GLU A 323 18.51 9.88 -5.22
CA GLU A 323 19.13 9.02 -6.22
C GLU A 323 18.27 7.80 -6.61
N ASN A 324 17.10 7.63 -5.98
CA ASN A 324 16.28 6.42 -6.07
C ASN A 324 17.11 5.13 -5.86
N ASP A 325 18.04 5.14 -4.91
CA ASP A 325 18.90 4.00 -4.59
C ASP A 325 18.10 2.94 -3.82
N GLU A 326 17.36 2.12 -4.57
CA GLU A 326 16.47 1.13 -4.00
C GLU A 326 17.16 0.15 -3.03
N GLN A 327 18.43 -0.18 -3.28
CA GLN A 327 19.20 -1.10 -2.44
C GLN A 327 19.56 -0.46 -1.10
N MET A 328 20.01 0.80 -1.14
CA MET A 328 20.31 1.56 0.06
C MET A 328 19.06 1.78 0.89
N LEU A 329 17.96 2.22 0.27
CA LEU A 329 16.67 2.43 0.94
C LEU A 329 16.16 1.13 1.59
N ASN A 330 16.23 0.01 0.87
CA ASN A 330 15.90 -1.28 1.45
C ASN A 330 16.79 -1.60 2.66
N SER A 331 18.11 -1.42 2.56
CA SER A 331 19.03 -1.72 3.67
C SER A 331 18.75 -0.88 4.93
N MET A 332 18.35 0.39 4.76
CA MET A 332 18.12 1.33 5.85
C MET A 332 16.75 1.16 6.50
N LEU A 333 15.71 0.83 5.72
CA LEU A 333 14.31 0.85 6.17
C LEU A 333 13.69 -0.54 6.33
N TYR A 334 14.32 -1.61 5.82
CA TYR A 334 13.73 -2.95 5.86
C TYR A 334 13.38 -3.40 7.28
N GLN A 335 14.32 -3.28 8.22
CA GLN A 335 14.07 -3.73 9.60
C GLN A 335 12.95 -2.92 10.26
N ARG A 336 12.93 -1.59 10.06
CA ARG A 336 11.84 -0.73 10.53
C ARG A 336 10.48 -1.25 10.04
N GLN A 337 10.32 -1.41 8.73
CA GLN A 337 9.05 -1.81 8.16
C GLN A 337 8.68 -3.25 8.53
N PHE A 338 9.66 -4.14 8.64
CA PHE A 338 9.44 -5.52 9.06
C PHE A 338 8.82 -5.53 10.46
N GLU A 339 9.43 -4.82 11.40
CA GLU A 339 8.96 -4.80 12.78
C GLU A 339 7.60 -4.15 12.91
N VAL A 340 7.36 -3.01 12.25
CA VAL A 340 6.06 -2.32 12.27
C VAL A 340 4.95 -3.21 11.73
N GLN A 341 5.15 -3.84 10.56
CA GLN A 341 4.13 -4.73 10.00
C GLN A 341 3.98 -6.01 10.82
N GLN A 342 5.06 -6.54 11.39
CA GLN A 342 5.01 -7.76 12.19
C GLN A 342 4.23 -7.58 13.49
N VAL A 343 4.38 -6.44 14.19
CA VAL A 343 3.64 -6.16 15.43
C VAL A 343 2.19 -5.77 15.19
N ASN A 344 1.89 -5.21 14.03
CA ASN A 344 0.52 -4.88 13.60
C ASN A 344 -0.17 -6.04 12.88
N TYR A 345 0.53 -7.17 12.70
CA TYR A 345 0.08 -8.32 11.92
C TYR A 345 -0.39 -7.97 10.51
N ASP A 346 0.19 -6.92 9.94
CA ASP A 346 -0.14 -6.46 8.61
C ASP A 346 0.47 -7.41 7.59
N THR A 347 -0.38 -8.28 7.05
CA THR A 347 0.00 -9.23 5.98
C THR A 347 -0.48 -8.76 4.61
N THR A 348 -0.95 -7.52 4.51
CA THR A 348 -1.44 -6.96 3.25
C THR A 348 -0.27 -6.48 2.41
N PHE A 349 -0.27 -6.86 1.13
CA PHE A 349 0.73 -6.33 0.21
C PHE A 349 0.54 -4.82 0.00
N LEU A 350 -0.68 -4.30 0.14
CA LEU A 350 -1.01 -2.90 -0.13
C LEU A 350 -0.20 -1.96 0.73
N THR A 351 -0.14 -2.18 2.04
CA THR A 351 0.67 -1.33 2.93
C THR A 351 2.13 -1.34 2.53
N ALA A 352 2.71 -2.52 2.26
CA ALA A 352 4.11 -2.62 1.82
C ALA A 352 4.37 -1.87 0.50
N ARG A 353 3.43 -1.93 -0.45
CA ARG A 353 3.51 -1.25 -1.75
C ARG A 353 3.33 0.26 -1.63
N ILE A 354 2.37 0.73 -0.84
CA ILE A 354 2.13 2.16 -0.62
C ILE A 354 3.32 2.79 0.07
N LEU A 355 3.82 2.18 1.14
CA LEU A 355 5.00 2.70 1.86
C LEU A 355 6.25 2.77 0.98
N TRP A 356 6.41 1.79 0.07
CA TRP A 356 7.50 1.81 -0.90
C TRP A 356 7.28 2.82 -2.03
N GLY A 357 6.05 2.90 -2.56
CA GLY A 357 5.66 3.87 -3.58
C GLY A 357 5.87 5.30 -3.12
N ASN A 358 5.35 5.66 -1.93
CA ASN A 358 5.54 6.97 -1.31
C ASN A 358 7.02 7.31 -1.08
N LEU A 359 7.90 6.30 -0.93
CA LEU A 359 9.33 6.54 -0.78
C LEU A 359 10.00 6.84 -2.12
N ILE A 360 9.68 6.08 -3.17
CA ILE A 360 10.23 6.30 -4.52
C ILE A 360 9.67 7.57 -5.14
N GLU A 361 8.40 7.89 -4.95
CA GLU A 361 7.78 9.10 -5.49
C GLU A 361 8.50 10.38 -5.03
N ARG A 362 9.20 10.33 -3.88
CA ARG A 362 10.03 11.43 -3.38
C ARG A 362 11.36 11.61 -4.11
N SER A 363 11.74 10.70 -5.02
CA SER A 363 12.95 10.88 -5.83
C SER A 363 12.80 11.99 -6.88
N VAL A 364 11.60 12.57 -7.05
CA VAL A 364 11.36 13.70 -7.96
C VAL A 364 11.91 15.02 -7.45
N TYR A 365 12.33 15.09 -6.17
CA TYR A 365 12.89 16.30 -5.59
C TYR A 365 14.31 16.57 -6.08
N VAL A 366 14.68 17.85 -6.05
CA VAL A 366 15.98 18.33 -6.56
C VAL A 366 17.08 18.28 -5.50
N ASN A 367 16.72 18.41 -4.21
CA ASN A 367 17.69 18.47 -3.13
C ASN A 367 17.05 18.16 -1.76
N HIS A 368 17.91 17.94 -0.75
CA HIS A 368 17.51 17.79 0.64
C HIS A 368 18.44 18.56 1.58
N THR A 369 17.91 18.95 2.74
CA THR A 369 18.68 19.48 3.86
C THR A 369 18.41 18.66 5.12
N VAL A 370 19.38 18.64 6.03
CA VAL A 370 19.25 17.96 7.33
C VAL A 370 19.40 18.98 8.44
N SER A 371 18.48 18.93 9.41
CA SER A 371 18.53 19.82 10.57
C SER A 371 19.81 19.59 11.38
N LYS A 372 20.52 20.69 11.68
CA LYS A 372 21.76 20.69 12.44
C LYS A 372 21.55 21.05 13.91
N ASP A 373 20.46 21.77 14.21
CA ASP A 373 20.07 22.10 15.57
C ASP A 373 18.85 21.28 15.99
N PHE A 374 19.11 20.30 16.84
CA PHE A 374 18.12 19.38 17.37
C PHE A 374 18.50 18.92 18.77
N GLU A 375 17.47 18.55 19.53
CA GLU A 375 17.59 17.86 20.81
C GLU A 375 17.46 16.36 20.63
N ILE A 376 18.04 15.60 21.55
CA ILE A 376 17.99 14.14 21.53
C ILE A 376 17.32 13.68 22.81
N ASP A 377 16.17 13.03 22.65
CA ASP A 377 15.46 12.35 23.72
C ASP A 377 15.98 10.93 23.84
N PHE A 378 16.43 10.56 25.03
CA PHE A 378 16.94 9.22 25.32
C PHE A 378 15.89 8.41 26.06
N SER A 379 15.56 7.24 25.53
CA SER A 379 14.69 6.27 26.21
C SER A 379 15.41 4.93 26.39
N THR A 380 14.73 3.97 27.03
CA THR A 380 15.23 2.59 27.24
C THR A 380 16.65 2.50 27.82
N ASN A 381 16.94 3.36 28.82
CA ASN A 381 18.27 3.51 29.44
C ASN A 381 19.37 3.98 28.46
N GLY A 382 19.02 4.88 27.54
CA GLY A 382 19.94 5.46 26.57
C GLY A 382 20.18 4.60 25.33
N LYS A 383 19.48 3.47 25.18
CA LYS A 383 19.66 2.57 24.04
C LYS A 383 18.94 3.03 22.78
N LEU A 384 17.94 3.88 22.95
CA LEU A 384 17.14 4.41 21.88
C LEU A 384 17.10 5.93 22.00
N ILE A 385 17.11 6.57 20.83
CA ILE A 385 16.96 8.00 20.72
C ILE A 385 15.85 8.40 19.75
N TYR A 386 15.28 9.58 19.99
CA TYR A 386 14.46 10.31 19.04
C TYR A 386 15.00 11.74 18.94
N CYS A 387 14.96 12.33 17.74
CA CYS A 387 15.53 13.65 17.50
C CYS A 387 14.42 14.67 17.29
N HIS A 388 14.50 15.79 18.01
CA HIS A 388 13.57 16.92 17.91
C HIS A 388 14.29 18.11 17.27
N PRO A 389 14.12 18.33 15.96
CA PRO A 389 14.64 19.54 15.33
C PRO A 389 14.05 20.80 15.98
N LYS A 390 14.87 21.83 16.15
CA LYS A 390 14.44 23.12 16.74
C LYS A 390 13.92 24.10 15.71
N ASP A 391 14.59 24.14 14.56
CA ASP A 391 14.34 25.13 13.52
C ASP A 391 13.32 24.65 12.49
N THR A 392 12.97 23.36 12.53
CA THR A 392 12.21 22.65 11.50
C THR A 392 11.24 21.67 12.16
N LYS A 393 10.21 21.22 11.44
CA LYS A 393 9.35 20.13 11.93
C LYS A 393 10.03 18.76 11.84
N GLU A 394 11.04 18.64 10.96
CA GLU A 394 11.60 17.36 10.54
C GLU A 394 13.12 17.37 10.46
N MET A 395 13.73 16.20 10.65
CA MET A 395 15.17 16.02 10.55
C MET A 395 15.68 16.12 9.10
N ILE A 396 14.91 15.65 8.11
CA ILE A 396 15.17 15.86 6.67
C ILE A 396 14.10 16.79 6.13
N ILE A 397 14.49 17.75 5.28
CA ILE A 397 13.57 18.56 4.47
C ILE A 397 13.95 18.40 3.01
N PHE A 398 12.99 18.06 2.16
CA PHE A 398 13.15 18.10 0.71
C PHE A 398 12.74 19.48 0.16
N GLU A 399 13.54 20.02 -0.76
CA GLU A 399 13.22 21.30 -1.40
C GLU A 399 11.98 21.12 -2.31
N GLU A 400 11.05 22.09 -2.27
CA GLU A 400 9.78 22.17 -3.04
C GLU A 400 8.54 21.43 -2.46
N GLU A 401 8.58 20.92 -1.24
CA GLU A 401 7.45 20.18 -0.66
C GLU A 401 6.64 20.94 0.41
N ASN A 402 5.31 20.80 0.33
CA ASN A 402 4.34 20.97 1.44
C ASN A 402 3.81 19.57 1.81
N TYR A 403 4.68 18.70 2.32
CA TYR A 403 4.26 17.36 2.76
C TYR A 403 4.17 17.31 4.28
N ASP A 404 3.22 16.52 4.77
CA ASP A 404 2.87 16.46 6.20
C ASP A 404 3.40 15.20 6.90
N ASP A 405 4.12 14.29 6.20
CA ASP A 405 4.67 13.07 6.81
C ASP A 405 6.12 13.27 7.30
N PRO A 406 6.36 13.37 8.62
CA PRO A 406 7.67 13.70 9.14
C PRO A 406 8.70 12.59 9.03
N PHE A 407 9.91 12.92 8.56
CA PHE A 407 11.08 12.03 8.58
C PHE A 407 11.81 12.02 9.94
N ASN A 408 11.05 11.92 11.03
CA ASN A 408 11.61 11.73 12.37
C ASN A 408 11.43 10.27 12.78
N PHE A 409 12.54 9.57 13.01
CA PHE A 409 12.53 8.15 13.33
C PHE A 409 13.14 7.92 14.70
N TYR A 410 12.72 6.81 15.33
CA TYR A 410 13.52 6.26 16.42
C TYR A 410 14.79 5.65 15.86
N LEU A 411 15.89 5.87 16.56
CA LEU A 411 17.21 5.38 16.18
C LEU A 411 17.84 4.57 17.31
N TYR A 412 18.60 3.56 16.94
CA TYR A 412 19.40 2.77 17.88
C TYR A 412 20.69 2.29 17.23
N GLU A 413 21.69 1.97 18.05
CA GLU A 413 22.91 1.31 17.58
C GLU A 413 22.90 -0.13 18.13
N PRO A 414 22.84 -1.16 17.28
CA PRO A 414 22.90 -2.55 17.74
C PRO A 414 24.17 -2.82 18.54
N LYS A 415 24.09 -3.65 19.57
CA LYS A 415 25.26 -4.05 20.34
C LYS A 415 26.34 -4.69 19.44
N GLY A 416 27.56 -4.15 19.48
CA GLY A 416 28.67 -4.60 18.64
C GLY A 416 28.70 -4.00 17.23
N SER A 417 27.75 -3.13 16.89
CA SER A 417 27.76 -2.28 15.70
C SER A 417 28.32 -0.90 16.05
N ASN A 418 28.87 -0.19 15.05
CA ASN A 418 29.17 1.25 15.13
C ASN A 418 28.23 2.08 14.22
N GLU A 419 27.25 1.43 13.60
CA GLU A 419 26.27 2.05 12.71
C GLU A 419 24.93 2.24 13.44
N LEU A 420 24.46 3.48 13.42
CA LEU A 420 23.13 3.87 13.86
C LEU A 420 22.10 3.40 12.82
N LYS A 421 20.99 2.84 13.28
CA LYS A 421 19.94 2.28 12.41
C LYS A 421 18.59 2.93 12.69
N ILE A 422 17.82 3.07 11.61
CA ILE A 422 16.42 3.52 11.66
C ILE A 422 15.55 2.36 12.13
N ILE A 423 14.63 2.65 13.05
CA ILE A 423 13.68 1.68 13.56
C ILE A 423 12.31 2.29 13.85
N ARG A 424 11.27 1.44 13.85
CA ARG A 424 9.82 1.69 13.97
C ARG A 424 9.34 3.11 13.73
#